data_AF-A0A7V9CQ88-F1
#
_entry.id   AF-A0A7V9CQ88-F1
#
_cell.length_a   1.000
_cell.length_b   1.000
_cell.length_c   1.000
_cell.angle_alpha   90.00
_cell.angle_beta   90.00
_cell.angle_gamma   90.00
#
_symmetry.space_group_name_H-M   'P 1'
#
loop_
_entity.id
_entity.type
_entity.pdbx_description
1 polymer ?
#
loop_
_entity_poly.entity_id
_entity_poly.type
_entity_poly.pdbx_seq_one_letter_code
_entity_poly.pdbx_strand_id
1 'polypeptide(L)'
;MNPRATSLLVLCFAASALLFAGTASALSFTNSTTITINDGLPGSGGGPDIPSAASPYPSPITPTGLTSAVTKVTVSLNGFTHSFPVDVDVLLVGPNGSTVLLMSDACGGLPGVSNLTVTFDDAAPTNVPGDQACIGTTYKPTNYDGFGLPCPSDPDVFPTNGVPGPQPPAGPYGTALSVFNGMSAATAMSGPWKLYVADDCSDDVGQIVSGWTLNINPTPTAAGLLSFSAAARA
;
A
#
# COMPACT_ATOMS: atom_id res chain seq x y z
N MET A 1 74.83 -17.50 36.50
CA MET A 1 73.75 -16.51 36.28
C MET A 1 73.56 -16.37 34.78
N ASN A 2 72.46 -16.87 34.23
CA ASN A 2 72.12 -16.74 32.81
C ASN A 2 70.58 -16.68 32.70
N PRO A 3 69.96 -15.51 32.45
CA PRO A 3 68.52 -15.45 32.31
C PRO A 3 68.11 -15.85 30.88
N ARG A 4 67.26 -16.87 30.78
CA ARG A 4 66.58 -17.26 29.54
C ARG A 4 65.51 -16.22 29.21
N ALA A 5 65.59 -15.63 28.02
CA ALA A 5 64.54 -14.76 27.50
C ALA A 5 63.32 -15.60 27.08
N THR A 6 62.22 -15.46 27.81
CA THR A 6 60.93 -16.03 27.44
C THR A 6 60.26 -15.09 26.45
N SER A 7 60.30 -15.43 25.17
CA SER A 7 59.61 -14.66 24.11
C SER A 7 58.11 -14.93 24.20
N LEU A 8 57.34 -13.94 24.68
CA LEU A 8 55.89 -14.01 24.78
C LEU A 8 55.28 -13.65 23.40
N LEU A 9 54.89 -14.66 22.63
CA LEU A 9 54.16 -14.49 21.37
C LEU A 9 52.70 -14.15 21.69
N VAL A 10 52.31 -12.88 21.58
CA VAL A 10 50.92 -12.46 21.69
C VAL A 10 50.20 -12.80 20.37
N LEU A 11 49.42 -13.88 20.35
CA LEU A 11 48.46 -14.12 19.26
C LEU A 11 47.26 -13.18 19.46
N CYS A 12 47.17 -12.12 18.65
CA CYS A 12 45.91 -11.39 18.46
C CYS A 12 44.95 -12.28 17.66
N PHE A 13 44.03 -12.97 18.33
CA PHE A 13 42.90 -13.60 17.66
C PHE A 13 41.87 -12.52 17.30
N ALA A 14 41.85 -12.10 16.03
CA ALA A 14 40.75 -11.29 15.51
C ALA A 14 39.50 -12.18 15.44
N ALA A 15 38.51 -11.90 16.28
CA ALA A 15 37.19 -12.49 16.14
C ALA A 15 36.52 -11.92 14.89
N SER A 16 36.55 -12.64 13.77
CA SER A 16 35.75 -12.30 12.59
C SER A 16 34.29 -12.63 12.87
N ALA A 17 33.51 -11.59 13.13
CA ALA A 17 32.06 -11.66 13.11
C ALA A 17 31.57 -11.85 11.68
N LEU A 18 30.99 -13.02 11.37
CA LEU A 18 30.24 -13.21 10.13
C LEU A 18 28.82 -12.66 10.35
N LEU A 19 28.53 -11.48 9.77
CA LEU A 19 27.19 -10.92 9.77
C LEU A 19 26.37 -11.60 8.68
N PHE A 20 25.34 -12.34 9.07
CA PHE A 20 24.31 -12.79 8.14
C PHE A 20 23.19 -11.75 8.13
N ALA A 21 22.96 -11.11 6.98
CA ALA A 21 21.72 -10.38 6.77
C ALA A 21 20.59 -11.42 6.68
N GLY A 22 19.59 -11.33 7.57
CA GLY A 22 18.36 -12.10 7.39
C GLY A 22 17.67 -11.66 6.11
N THR A 23 16.78 -12.47 5.53
CA THR A 23 15.83 -11.97 4.54
C THR A 23 14.67 -11.31 5.28
N ALA A 24 14.33 -10.06 4.94
CA ALA A 24 13.10 -9.46 5.43
C ALA A 24 11.92 -10.11 4.71
N SER A 25 11.05 -10.78 5.45
CA SER A 25 9.73 -11.15 4.94
C SER A 25 8.83 -9.93 4.93
N ALA A 26 7.94 -9.85 3.94
CA ALA A 26 6.83 -8.90 3.97
C ALA A 26 5.98 -9.14 5.22
N LEU A 27 5.61 -8.07 5.91
CA LEU A 27 4.59 -8.07 6.95
C LEU A 27 3.25 -7.70 6.30
N SER A 28 2.25 -8.53 6.52
CA SER A 28 0.93 -8.40 5.91
C SER A 28 -0.12 -8.01 6.95
N PHE A 29 -0.89 -6.97 6.65
CA PHE A 29 -1.94 -6.46 7.52
C PHE A 29 -3.22 -6.36 6.69
N THR A 30 -4.33 -6.90 7.20
CA THR A 30 -5.60 -6.92 6.49
C THR A 30 -6.69 -6.30 7.36
N ASN A 31 -7.43 -5.36 6.80
CA ASN A 31 -8.75 -5.02 7.31
C ASN A 31 -9.78 -5.74 6.43
N SER A 32 -10.40 -6.79 6.98
CA SER A 32 -11.37 -7.62 6.26
C SER A 32 -12.80 -7.08 6.29
N THR A 33 -13.01 -5.88 6.85
CA THR A 33 -14.32 -5.23 6.82
C THR A 33 -14.69 -4.94 5.38
N THR A 34 -15.88 -5.38 4.96
CA THR A 34 -16.42 -5.06 3.65
C THR A 34 -16.47 -3.55 3.46
N ILE A 35 -16.00 -3.08 2.30
CA ILE A 35 -16.16 -1.70 1.87
C ILE A 35 -17.29 -1.69 0.83
N THR A 36 -18.44 -1.14 1.17
CA THR A 36 -19.53 -0.89 0.23
C THR A 36 -19.16 0.34 -0.60
N ILE A 37 -19.13 0.19 -1.93
CA ILE A 37 -18.94 1.29 -2.87
C ILE A 37 -20.33 1.84 -3.16
N ASN A 38 -20.56 3.10 -2.77
CA ASN A 38 -21.85 3.75 -2.90
C ASN A 38 -21.87 4.54 -4.21
N ASP A 39 -22.98 4.45 -4.92
CA ASP A 39 -23.24 5.10 -6.21
C ASP A 39 -22.91 6.60 -6.17
N GLY A 40 -22.20 7.08 -7.19
CA GLY A 40 -22.08 8.51 -7.46
C GLY A 40 -23.45 9.14 -7.68
N LEU A 41 -23.53 10.47 -7.56
CA LEU A 41 -24.80 11.17 -7.71
C LEU A 41 -24.82 11.99 -9.00
N PRO A 42 -25.95 12.00 -9.74
CA PRO A 42 -26.04 12.78 -10.96
C PRO A 42 -25.86 14.27 -10.68
N GLY A 43 -25.11 14.93 -11.54
CA GLY A 43 -24.91 16.37 -11.48
C GLY A 43 -26.21 17.17 -11.60
N SER A 44 -26.34 18.23 -10.80
CA SER A 44 -27.50 19.14 -10.90
C SER A 44 -27.52 19.85 -12.26
N GLY A 45 -28.66 19.78 -12.96
CA GLY A 45 -28.88 20.51 -14.21
C GLY A 45 -28.05 20.01 -15.40
N GLY A 46 -27.64 18.75 -15.40
CA GLY A 46 -26.71 18.18 -16.41
C GLY A 46 -25.27 18.60 -16.18
N GLY A 47 -24.93 18.98 -14.94
CA GLY A 47 -23.56 19.21 -14.50
C GLY A 47 -22.76 17.91 -14.35
N PRO A 48 -21.49 18.01 -13.92
CA PRO A 48 -20.66 16.86 -13.61
C PRO A 48 -21.32 16.02 -12.50
N ASP A 49 -21.17 14.70 -12.58
CA ASP A 49 -21.55 13.82 -11.49
C ASP A 49 -20.72 14.13 -10.24
N ILE A 50 -21.29 13.78 -9.08
CA ILE A 50 -20.75 14.11 -7.77
C ILE A 50 -20.26 12.81 -7.14
N PRO A 51 -18.95 12.70 -6.83
CA PRO A 51 -18.43 11.49 -6.23
C PRO A 51 -19.07 11.18 -4.88
N SER A 52 -19.29 9.89 -4.64
CA SER A 52 -19.83 9.34 -3.40
C SER A 52 -18.77 8.57 -2.64
N ALA A 53 -18.64 8.85 -1.35
CA ALA A 53 -17.72 8.12 -0.49
C ALA A 53 -18.25 6.70 -0.26
N ALA A 54 -17.35 5.71 -0.26
CA ALA A 54 -17.66 4.36 0.16
C ALA A 54 -18.03 4.28 1.67
N SER A 55 -18.39 3.08 2.14
CA SER A 55 -18.69 2.80 3.56
C SER A 55 -17.96 1.52 4.00
N PRO A 56 -17.00 1.57 4.95
CA PRO A 56 -16.52 2.75 5.67
C PRO A 56 -15.61 3.66 4.83
N TYR A 57 -15.48 4.92 5.26
CA TYR A 57 -14.63 5.92 4.61
C TYR A 57 -13.95 6.83 5.64
N PRO A 58 -12.61 6.73 5.83
CA PRO A 58 -11.73 5.73 5.24
C PRO A 58 -11.93 4.33 5.85
N SER A 59 -11.39 3.31 5.18
CA SER A 59 -11.09 2.01 5.76
C SER A 59 -9.67 1.98 6.34
N PRO A 60 -9.48 1.92 7.67
CA PRO A 60 -8.15 2.03 8.28
C PRO A 60 -7.45 0.67 8.44
N ILE A 61 -6.12 0.68 8.36
CA ILE A 61 -5.23 -0.37 8.84
C ILE A 61 -4.19 0.29 9.76
N THR A 62 -3.97 -0.26 10.95
CA THR A 62 -2.93 0.19 11.88
C THR A 62 -1.91 -0.94 12.06
N PRO A 63 -0.81 -0.93 11.29
CA PRO A 63 0.22 -1.95 11.37
C PRO A 63 0.91 -2.02 12.74
N THR A 64 1.35 -3.21 13.12
CA THR A 64 2.16 -3.44 14.32
C THR A 64 3.39 -4.30 13.98
N GLY A 65 4.40 -4.33 14.84
CA GLY A 65 5.61 -5.15 14.60
C GLY A 65 6.57 -4.58 13.56
N LEU A 66 6.37 -3.33 13.12
CA LEU A 66 7.28 -2.61 12.25
C LEU A 66 8.48 -2.09 13.05
N THR A 67 9.67 -2.64 12.80
CA THR A 67 10.90 -2.33 13.55
C THR A 67 12.02 -1.73 12.71
N SER A 68 11.80 -1.61 11.40
CA SER A 68 12.81 -1.26 10.40
C SER A 68 12.20 -0.45 9.27
N ALA A 69 13.03 0.19 8.45
CA ALA A 69 12.55 1.11 7.43
C ALA A 69 11.82 0.38 6.30
N VAL A 70 10.84 1.01 5.66
CA VAL A 70 10.13 0.47 4.49
C VAL A 70 11.07 0.41 3.29
N THR A 71 11.06 -0.72 2.59
CA THR A 71 11.71 -0.88 1.27
C THR A 71 10.71 -1.08 0.14
N LYS A 72 9.50 -1.52 0.48
CA LYS A 72 8.42 -1.74 -0.47
C LYS A 72 7.07 -1.73 0.26
N VAL A 73 6.06 -1.20 -0.41
CA VAL A 73 4.65 -1.33 -0.05
C VAL A 73 3.93 -1.95 -1.24
N THR A 74 2.99 -2.86 -0.98
CA THR A 74 1.98 -3.28 -1.95
C THR A 74 0.61 -3.25 -1.29
N VAL A 75 -0.43 -2.99 -2.07
CA VAL A 75 -1.82 -2.98 -1.60
C VAL A 75 -2.63 -3.99 -2.37
N SER A 76 -3.50 -4.76 -1.72
CA SER A 76 -4.45 -5.63 -2.40
C SER A 76 -5.89 -5.26 -2.02
N LEU A 77 -6.78 -5.17 -3.02
CA LEU A 77 -8.22 -5.11 -2.81
C LEU A 77 -8.76 -6.54 -2.93
N ASN A 78 -9.44 -7.01 -1.89
CA ASN A 78 -9.83 -8.42 -1.77
C ASN A 78 -11.33 -8.59 -2.07
N GLY A 79 -11.64 -9.27 -3.17
CA GLY A 79 -13.02 -9.48 -3.60
C GLY A 79 -13.68 -8.21 -4.14
N PHE A 80 -12.93 -7.41 -4.88
CA PHE A 80 -13.43 -6.25 -5.61
C PHE A 80 -14.49 -6.68 -6.62
N THR A 81 -15.67 -6.07 -6.52
CA THR A 81 -16.84 -6.34 -7.33
C THR A 81 -17.48 -5.00 -7.69
N HIS A 82 -17.63 -4.71 -8.98
CA HIS A 82 -18.29 -3.51 -9.51
C HIS A 82 -18.80 -3.81 -10.92
N SER A 83 -19.98 -3.30 -11.28
CA SER A 83 -20.50 -3.40 -12.65
C SER A 83 -19.78 -2.45 -13.60
N PHE A 84 -19.28 -1.32 -13.11
CA PHE A 84 -18.44 -0.38 -13.85
C PHE A 84 -17.18 0.02 -13.04
N PRO A 85 -16.12 -0.79 -13.05
CA PRO A 85 -14.92 -0.54 -12.24
C PRO A 85 -14.18 0.76 -12.55
N VAL A 86 -14.43 1.32 -13.74
CA VAL A 86 -13.80 2.56 -14.21
C VAL A 86 -14.19 3.77 -13.36
N ASP A 87 -15.38 3.73 -12.75
CA ASP A 87 -15.90 4.80 -11.89
C ASP A 87 -15.30 4.76 -10.46
N VAL A 88 -14.47 3.74 -10.16
CA VAL A 88 -13.98 3.49 -8.80
C VAL A 88 -12.58 4.05 -8.59
N ASP A 89 -12.53 5.05 -7.74
CA ASP A 89 -11.33 5.73 -7.29
C ASP A 89 -10.82 5.20 -5.96
N VAL A 90 -9.52 4.92 -5.87
CA VAL A 90 -8.90 4.33 -4.68
C VAL A 90 -7.64 5.07 -4.27
N LEU A 91 -7.71 5.80 -3.16
CA LEU A 91 -6.60 6.56 -2.60
C LEU A 91 -6.05 5.91 -1.32
N LEU A 92 -4.76 5.59 -1.34
CA LEU A 92 -4.01 5.21 -0.14
C LEU A 92 -3.39 6.45 0.50
N VAL A 93 -3.59 6.61 1.81
CA VAL A 93 -2.95 7.65 2.62
C VAL A 93 -2.12 6.99 3.72
N GLY A 94 -0.81 7.23 3.67
CA GLY A 94 0.12 6.82 4.70
C GLY A 94 0.02 7.67 5.97
N PRO A 95 0.57 7.20 7.10
CA PRO A 95 0.46 7.87 8.39
C PRO A 95 1.20 9.21 8.47
N ASN A 96 2.11 9.49 7.53
CA ASN A 96 2.79 10.78 7.37
C ASN A 96 2.02 11.76 6.45
N GLY A 97 0.85 11.37 5.93
CA GLY A 97 0.06 12.14 4.99
C GLY A 97 0.45 11.97 3.51
N SER A 98 1.49 11.19 3.19
CA SER A 98 1.81 10.85 1.80
C SER A 98 0.67 10.06 1.17
N THR A 99 0.36 10.38 -0.07
CA THR A 99 -0.78 9.84 -0.82
C THR A 99 -0.32 9.07 -2.05
N VAL A 100 -1.07 8.02 -2.39
CA VAL A 100 -0.93 7.29 -3.67
C VAL A 100 -2.32 6.96 -4.19
N LEU A 101 -2.63 7.41 -5.41
CA LEU A 101 -3.79 6.97 -6.16
C LEU A 101 -3.49 5.59 -6.74
N LEU A 102 -4.19 4.57 -6.24
CA LEU A 102 -3.98 3.16 -6.60
C LEU A 102 -4.64 2.85 -7.94
N MET A 103 -5.87 3.30 -8.11
CA MET A 103 -6.59 3.30 -9.37
C MET A 103 -7.56 4.48 -9.38
N SER A 104 -7.76 5.03 -10.57
CA SER A 104 -8.81 5.94 -10.98
C SER A 104 -8.96 5.76 -12.49
N ASP A 105 -10.19 5.88 -13.00
CA ASP A 105 -10.47 5.85 -14.43
C ASP A 105 -9.96 4.56 -15.13
N ALA A 106 -9.98 3.43 -14.42
CA ALA A 106 -9.29 2.22 -14.83
C ALA A 106 -10.11 0.96 -14.58
N CYS A 107 -9.68 -0.15 -15.17
CA CYS A 107 -10.30 -1.46 -15.03
C CYS A 107 -11.64 -1.61 -15.76
N GLY A 108 -12.06 -0.60 -16.54
CA GLY A 108 -13.06 -0.60 -17.61
C GLY A 108 -14.45 -1.13 -17.26
N GLY A 109 -15.49 -0.39 -17.64
CA GLY A 109 -16.89 -0.63 -17.29
C GLY A 109 -17.40 -2.08 -17.46
N LEU A 110 -17.78 -2.47 -18.68
CA LEU A 110 -18.41 -3.77 -18.96
C LEU A 110 -17.39 -4.90 -19.24
N PRO A 111 -17.64 -6.14 -18.78
CA PRO A 111 -18.83 -6.64 -18.10
C PRO A 111 -18.82 -6.45 -16.57
N GLY A 112 -17.97 -5.57 -16.06
CA GLY A 112 -17.67 -5.44 -14.64
C GLY A 112 -16.65 -6.46 -14.16
N VAL A 113 -16.33 -6.35 -12.87
CA VAL A 113 -15.51 -7.33 -12.14
C VAL A 113 -16.33 -7.95 -11.03
N SER A 114 -16.08 -9.22 -10.74
CA SER A 114 -16.75 -9.94 -9.66
C SER A 114 -15.74 -10.74 -8.85
N ASN A 115 -15.67 -10.46 -7.56
CA ASN A 115 -14.79 -11.11 -6.59
C ASN A 115 -13.31 -11.12 -7.04
N LEU A 116 -12.87 -10.07 -7.73
CA LEU A 116 -11.51 -9.94 -8.22
C LEU A 116 -10.58 -9.56 -7.06
N THR A 117 -9.41 -10.21 -6.99
CA THR A 117 -8.33 -9.74 -6.10
C THR A 117 -7.30 -9.02 -6.96
N VAL A 118 -7.16 -7.71 -6.75
CA VAL A 118 -6.19 -6.87 -7.46
C VAL A 118 -5.10 -6.46 -6.48
N THR A 119 -3.84 -6.63 -6.87
CA THR A 119 -2.68 -6.16 -6.12
C THR A 119 -1.98 -5.03 -6.87
N PHE A 120 -1.73 -3.92 -6.19
CA PHE A 120 -0.96 -2.78 -6.66
C PHE A 120 0.49 -2.90 -6.18
N ASP A 121 1.42 -2.88 -7.13
CA ASP A 121 2.86 -3.01 -6.92
C ASP A 121 3.62 -2.20 -7.98
N ASP A 122 4.51 -1.29 -7.57
CA ASP A 122 5.36 -0.52 -8.49
C ASP A 122 6.20 -1.42 -9.42
N ALA A 123 6.50 -2.65 -8.99
CA ALA A 123 7.24 -3.66 -9.76
C ALA A 123 6.37 -4.53 -10.68
N ALA A 124 5.05 -4.32 -10.71
CA ALA A 124 4.17 -5.05 -11.62
C ALA A 124 4.54 -4.80 -13.09
N PRO A 125 4.33 -5.77 -13.99
CA PRO A 125 4.74 -5.64 -15.39
C PRO A 125 3.87 -4.67 -16.19
N THR A 126 2.63 -4.43 -15.77
CA THR A 126 1.62 -3.67 -16.52
C THR A 126 0.88 -2.69 -15.62
N ASN A 127 0.43 -1.58 -16.19
CA ASN A 127 -0.55 -0.69 -15.56
C ASN A 127 -1.91 -1.38 -15.48
N VAL A 128 -2.82 -0.85 -14.66
CA VAL A 128 -4.23 -1.22 -14.75
C VAL A 128 -4.71 -0.88 -16.17
N PRO A 129 -5.44 -1.76 -16.87
CA PRO A 129 -6.03 -1.39 -18.16
C PRO A 129 -6.95 -0.18 -17.99
N GLY A 130 -7.03 0.71 -18.99
CA GLY A 130 -7.95 1.86 -18.95
C GLY A 130 -9.39 1.43 -19.23
N ASP A 131 -9.78 1.48 -20.50
CA ASP A 131 -11.13 1.14 -20.99
C ASP A 131 -11.43 -0.37 -21.08
N GLN A 132 -10.43 -1.22 -20.88
CA GLN A 132 -10.59 -2.68 -20.92
C GLN A 132 -10.79 -3.27 -19.53
N ALA A 133 -11.53 -4.37 -19.45
CA ALA A 133 -11.71 -5.10 -18.20
C ALA A 133 -10.36 -5.58 -17.60
N CYS A 134 -10.24 -5.57 -16.28
CA CYS A 134 -9.11 -6.22 -15.61
C CYS A 134 -9.14 -7.74 -15.78
N ILE A 135 -8.13 -8.29 -16.43
CA ILE A 135 -7.96 -9.75 -16.62
C ILE A 135 -6.91 -10.34 -15.69
N GLY A 136 -5.89 -9.55 -15.34
CA GLY A 136 -4.83 -9.90 -14.39
C GLY A 136 -5.16 -9.53 -12.94
N THR A 137 -4.28 -9.98 -12.03
CA THR A 137 -4.43 -9.82 -10.57
C THR A 137 -3.36 -8.91 -9.95
N THR A 138 -2.43 -8.38 -10.75
CA THR A 138 -1.34 -7.52 -10.25
C THR A 138 -0.97 -6.44 -11.26
N TYR A 139 -1.02 -5.18 -10.84
CA TYR A 139 -0.82 -4.00 -11.67
C TYR A 139 0.01 -2.94 -10.95
N LYS A 140 0.56 -2.00 -11.71
CA LYS A 140 1.09 -0.76 -11.13
C LYS A 140 -0.08 0.13 -10.71
N PRO A 141 0.05 0.95 -9.66
CA PRO A 141 -0.90 2.01 -9.41
C PRO A 141 -1.03 2.88 -10.68
N THR A 142 -2.26 3.21 -11.07
CA THR A 142 -2.53 3.87 -12.35
C THR A 142 -3.59 4.93 -12.17
N ASN A 143 -3.39 6.08 -12.83
CA ASN A 143 -4.42 7.09 -13.00
C ASN A 143 -4.57 7.31 -14.51
N TYR A 144 -5.79 7.43 -14.98
CA TYR A 144 -6.05 7.96 -16.32
C TYR A 144 -6.94 9.20 -16.19
N ASP A 145 -7.00 9.99 -17.25
CA ASP A 145 -7.93 11.11 -17.31
C ASP A 145 -8.89 10.86 -18.48
N GLY A 146 -10.19 10.79 -18.21
CA GLY A 146 -11.26 10.80 -19.21
C GLY A 146 -11.68 9.43 -19.74
N PHE A 147 -11.58 8.35 -18.94
CA PHE A 147 -12.15 7.04 -19.30
C PHE A 147 -13.49 6.72 -18.63
N GLY A 148 -13.93 7.49 -17.63
CA GLY A 148 -15.21 7.38 -16.91
C GLY A 148 -16.44 7.76 -17.73
N LEU A 149 -16.60 7.27 -18.95
CA LEU A 149 -17.83 7.48 -19.72
C LEU A 149 -19.00 6.72 -19.05
N PRO A 150 -20.15 7.36 -18.75
CA PRO A 150 -20.65 8.61 -19.31
C PRO A 150 -20.33 9.91 -18.53
N CYS A 151 -19.62 9.85 -17.41
CA CYS A 151 -19.16 10.99 -16.62
C CYS A 151 -18.04 11.77 -17.33
N PRO A 152 -18.34 12.90 -18.03
CA PRO A 152 -17.39 13.55 -18.94
C PRO A 152 -16.36 14.44 -18.22
N SER A 153 -16.41 14.45 -16.91
CA SER A 153 -15.69 15.35 -16.02
C SER A 153 -15.36 14.57 -14.76
N ASP A 154 -14.22 13.92 -14.78
CA ASP A 154 -13.67 13.20 -13.66
C ASP A 154 -12.48 14.00 -13.10
N PRO A 155 -12.71 14.88 -12.13
CA PRO A 155 -11.63 15.33 -11.30
C PRO A 155 -11.39 14.28 -10.21
N ASP A 156 -10.16 13.74 -10.13
CA ASP A 156 -9.65 12.88 -9.04
C ASP A 156 -9.88 13.51 -7.64
N VAL A 157 -11.11 13.44 -7.14
CA VAL A 157 -11.60 14.22 -6.01
C VAL A 157 -12.37 13.30 -5.08
N PHE A 158 -11.82 13.17 -3.89
CA PHE A 158 -12.39 12.36 -2.84
C PHE A 158 -13.39 13.19 -2.00
N PRO A 159 -14.62 12.69 -1.75
CA PRO A 159 -15.63 13.42 -1.01
C PRO A 159 -15.16 13.88 0.38
N THR A 160 -15.47 15.12 0.73
CA THR A 160 -15.15 15.74 2.03
C THR A 160 -16.35 16.36 2.75
N ASN A 161 -17.38 16.76 2.01
CA ASN A 161 -18.56 17.39 2.59
C ASN A 161 -19.56 16.33 3.06
N GLY A 162 -20.05 16.45 4.30
CA GLY A 162 -21.08 15.56 4.83
C GLY A 162 -20.62 14.13 5.13
N VAL A 163 -19.35 13.79 4.92
CA VAL A 163 -18.78 12.47 5.22
C VAL A 163 -18.18 12.41 6.63
N PRO A 164 -18.55 11.41 7.45
CA PRO A 164 -18.01 11.27 8.79
C PRO A 164 -16.55 10.79 8.76
N GLY A 165 -15.76 11.21 9.75
CA GLY A 165 -14.39 10.72 9.96
C GLY A 165 -13.28 11.61 9.38
N PRO A 166 -12.03 11.11 9.36
CA PRO A 166 -10.88 11.85 8.85
C PRO A 166 -11.02 12.15 7.35
N GLN A 167 -10.82 13.40 6.97
CA GLN A 167 -10.93 13.85 5.58
C GLN A 167 -9.71 13.40 4.74
N PRO A 168 -9.90 12.99 3.48
CA PRO A 168 -8.79 12.73 2.56
C PRO A 168 -7.99 14.02 2.30
N PRO A 169 -6.66 13.94 2.12
CA PRO A 169 -5.87 15.08 1.63
C PRO A 169 -6.34 15.50 0.23
N ALA A 170 -6.29 16.81 -0.06
CA ALA A 170 -6.55 17.30 -1.41
C ALA A 170 -5.43 16.88 -2.38
N GLY A 171 -5.79 16.62 -3.63
CA GLY A 171 -4.85 16.32 -4.71
C GLY A 171 -4.00 17.54 -5.13
N PRO A 172 -3.14 17.37 -6.15
CA PRO A 172 -3.01 16.17 -7.00
C PRO A 172 -2.35 14.98 -6.30
N TYR A 173 -2.63 13.78 -6.79
CA TYR A 173 -2.09 12.52 -6.26
C TYR A 173 -1.05 11.92 -7.20
N GLY A 174 -0.01 11.30 -6.65
CA GLY A 174 0.92 10.48 -7.42
C GLY A 174 0.51 9.01 -7.44
N THR A 175 1.12 8.22 -8.31
CA THR A 175 0.85 6.77 -8.49
C THR A 175 2.05 5.88 -8.15
N ALA A 176 2.99 6.38 -7.33
CA ALA A 176 4.19 5.64 -6.97
C ALA A 176 4.16 5.22 -5.49
N LEU A 177 3.99 3.92 -5.22
CA LEU A 177 4.07 3.36 -3.86
C LEU A 177 5.45 3.55 -3.23
N SER A 178 6.49 3.72 -4.04
CA SER A 178 7.84 4.05 -3.61
C SER A 178 7.96 5.36 -2.82
N VAL A 179 6.93 6.23 -2.81
CA VAL A 179 6.85 7.39 -1.90
C VAL A 179 6.94 6.98 -0.42
N PHE A 180 6.56 5.73 -0.11
CA PHE A 180 6.61 5.17 1.24
C PHE A 180 7.98 4.60 1.62
N ASN A 181 8.92 4.48 0.68
CA ASN A 181 10.24 3.91 0.94
C ASN A 181 11.05 4.82 1.87
N GLY A 182 11.80 4.20 2.81
CA GLY A 182 12.62 4.91 3.79
C GLY A 182 11.87 5.40 5.03
N MET A 183 10.53 5.34 5.07
CA MET A 183 9.78 5.57 6.32
C MET A 183 10.23 4.56 7.39
N SER A 184 10.33 4.97 8.65
CA SER A 184 10.75 4.12 9.79
C SER A 184 9.76 4.16 10.96
N ALA A 185 9.88 3.23 11.91
CA ALA A 185 9.07 3.21 13.13
C ALA A 185 9.19 4.51 13.96
N ALA A 186 10.34 5.19 13.88
CA ALA A 186 10.55 6.50 14.53
C ALA A 186 9.79 7.65 13.85
N THR A 187 9.26 7.46 12.64
CA THR A 187 8.64 8.50 11.81
C THR A 187 7.19 8.16 11.43
N ALA A 188 6.43 7.53 12.33
CA ALA A 188 4.99 7.29 12.21
C ALA A 188 4.51 6.07 11.40
N MET A 189 5.36 5.09 11.03
CA MET A 189 4.92 3.89 10.29
C MET A 189 3.79 3.06 10.93
N SER A 190 3.75 3.03 12.27
CA SER A 190 2.71 2.32 13.05
C SER A 190 1.42 3.13 13.19
N GLY A 191 1.34 4.32 12.59
CA GLY A 191 0.12 5.11 12.52
C GLY A 191 -0.90 4.51 11.55
N PRO A 192 -2.13 5.05 11.53
CA PRO A 192 -3.17 4.54 10.66
C PRO A 192 -2.83 4.82 9.19
N TRP A 193 -2.78 3.77 8.40
CA TRP A 193 -2.92 3.81 6.96
C TRP A 193 -4.41 3.82 6.63
N LYS A 194 -4.81 4.65 5.67
CA LYS A 194 -6.22 4.86 5.33
C LYS A 194 -6.41 4.59 3.85
N LEU A 195 -7.39 3.75 3.53
CA LEU A 195 -7.88 3.58 2.18
C LEU A 195 -9.17 4.40 2.04
N TYR A 196 -9.17 5.36 1.13
CA TYR A 196 -10.35 6.07 0.69
C TYR A 196 -10.79 5.46 -0.64
N VAL A 197 -12.08 5.18 -0.75
CA VAL A 197 -12.69 4.67 -1.97
C VAL A 197 -13.87 5.57 -2.29
N ALA A 198 -13.96 6.03 -3.53
CA ALA A 198 -15.07 6.80 -4.03
C ALA A 198 -15.56 6.17 -5.34
N ASP A 199 -16.85 6.34 -5.59
CA ASP A 199 -17.43 6.14 -6.91
C ASP A 199 -17.74 7.54 -7.47
N ASP A 200 -17.19 7.88 -8.62
CA ASP A 200 -17.29 9.22 -9.20
C ASP A 200 -18.43 9.36 -10.22
N CYS A 201 -19.10 8.24 -10.57
CA CYS A 201 -20.16 8.21 -11.57
C CYS A 201 -21.47 7.60 -11.03
N SER A 202 -22.59 8.00 -11.61
CA SER A 202 -23.90 7.48 -11.21
C SER A 202 -24.31 6.20 -11.96
N ASP A 203 -25.28 5.48 -11.38
CA ASP A 203 -25.99 4.29 -11.86
C ASP A 203 -25.39 2.92 -11.45
N ASP A 204 -24.25 2.91 -10.75
CA ASP A 204 -23.55 1.67 -10.40
C ASP A 204 -23.15 1.61 -8.91
N VAL A 205 -23.12 0.39 -8.38
CA VAL A 205 -22.69 0.13 -7.01
C VAL A 205 -21.84 -1.11 -6.95
N GLY A 206 -21.04 -1.23 -5.89
CA GLY A 206 -20.34 -2.47 -5.65
C GLY A 206 -19.74 -2.56 -4.27
N GLN A 207 -18.68 -3.35 -4.17
CA GLN A 207 -18.07 -3.64 -2.89
C GLN A 207 -16.68 -4.26 -3.04
N ILE A 208 -15.89 -4.11 -1.98
CA ILE A 208 -14.67 -4.87 -1.73
C ILE A 208 -14.97 -5.81 -0.56
N VAL A 209 -15.41 -7.03 -0.88
CA VAL A 209 -16.08 -7.94 0.05
C VAL A 209 -15.21 -8.27 1.27
N SER A 210 -13.92 -8.53 1.04
CA SER A 210 -12.96 -8.91 2.07
C SER A 210 -11.98 -7.77 2.41
N GLY A 211 -12.41 -6.53 2.19
CA GLY A 211 -11.64 -5.32 2.43
C GLY A 211 -10.29 -5.33 1.72
N TRP A 212 -9.23 -4.91 2.40
CA TRP A 212 -7.95 -4.70 1.75
C TRP A 212 -6.76 -5.15 2.62
N THR A 213 -5.67 -5.44 1.94
CA THR A 213 -4.41 -5.88 2.53
C THR A 213 -3.30 -4.90 2.20
N LEU A 214 -2.54 -4.52 3.22
CA LEU A 214 -1.32 -3.74 3.12
C LEU A 214 -0.14 -4.67 3.43
N ASN A 215 0.76 -4.85 2.45
CA ASN A 215 2.02 -5.53 2.69
C ASN A 215 3.14 -4.49 2.77
N ILE A 216 3.99 -4.62 3.79
CA ILE A 216 5.14 -3.76 4.00
C ILE A 216 6.38 -4.64 4.09
N ASN A 217 7.35 -4.43 3.20
CA ASN A 217 8.66 -5.08 3.28
C ASN A 217 9.62 -4.16 4.05
N PRO A 218 10.06 -4.55 5.25
CA PRO A 218 11.05 -3.80 5.98
C PRO A 218 12.45 -4.02 5.39
N THR A 219 13.40 -3.13 5.69
CA THR A 219 14.82 -3.40 5.52
C THR A 219 15.17 -4.61 6.39
N PRO A 220 15.92 -5.59 5.88
CA PRO A 220 16.30 -6.73 6.70
C PRO A 220 17.09 -6.30 7.93
N THR A 221 16.66 -6.79 9.09
CA THR A 221 17.44 -6.68 10.31
C THR A 221 18.63 -7.63 10.21
N ALA A 222 19.82 -7.16 10.61
CA ALA A 222 20.96 -8.03 10.76
C ALA A 222 20.60 -9.11 11.80
N ALA A 223 20.81 -10.38 11.48
CA ALA A 223 20.68 -11.43 12.47
C ALA A 223 21.73 -11.19 13.56
N GLY A 224 21.34 -11.33 14.83
CA GLY A 224 22.21 -11.04 15.97
C GLY A 224 23.56 -11.75 15.86
N LEU A 225 24.63 -11.05 16.24
CA LEU A 225 25.98 -11.58 16.31
C LEU A 225 26.03 -12.80 17.24
N LEU A 226 26.20 -14.01 16.69
CA LEU A 226 26.60 -15.16 17.49
C LEU A 226 28.07 -14.98 17.88
N SER A 227 28.30 -14.44 19.07
CA SER A 227 29.65 -14.42 19.65
C SER A 227 30.01 -15.83 20.11
N PHE A 228 30.95 -16.47 19.41
CA PHE A 228 31.60 -17.68 19.90
C PHE A 228 32.78 -17.26 20.79
N SER A 229 32.59 -17.26 22.11
CA SER A 229 33.73 -17.23 23.03
C SER A 229 34.41 -18.60 23.00
N ALA A 230 35.60 -18.68 22.42
CA ALA A 230 36.44 -19.86 22.57
C ALA A 230 36.83 -20.01 24.05
N ALA A 231 36.27 -21.00 24.73
CA ALA A 231 36.69 -21.35 26.08
C ALA A 231 38.12 -21.90 26.01
N ALA A 232 39.10 -21.15 26.52
CA ALA A 232 40.44 -21.66 26.75
C ALA A 232 40.33 -22.81 27.78
N ARG A 233 40.56 -24.06 27.33
CA ARG A 233 40.82 -25.16 28.25
C ARG A 233 42.21 -24.95 28.84
N ALA A 234 42.28 -24.73 30.14
CA ALA A 234 43.52 -24.81 30.93
C ALA A 234 43.96 -26.28 31.07
#